data_AF-A0A428QUM6-F1
#
_entry.id   AF-A0A428QUM6-F1
#
_cell.length_a   1.000
_cell.length_b   1.000
_cell.length_c   1.000
_cell.angle_alpha   90.00
_cell.angle_beta   90.00
_cell.angle_gamma   90.00
#
_symmetry.space_group_name_H-M   'P 1'
#
loop_
_entity.id
_entity.type
_entity.pdbx_description
1 polymer ?
#
loop_
_entity_poly.entity_id
_entity_poly.type
_entity_poly.pdbx_seq_one_letter_code
_entity_poly.pdbx_strand_id
1 'polypeptide(L)'
;MTPSPQKLLEYHPEYRVLVCTQCQYAIQPRAINRHLKDIHKIYRSARHPYTTYTAKYNLCEPGDVIKARVVHFPVPFLPVFDGLRCLDTDCEYLCISIKRMQKHWLSEHGQHGYADVDWTPAPLQTFFRGNLLHYFTSIDRTEIGVGIPTNHPMYLA
;
A
#
# COMPACT_ATOMS: atom_id res chain seq x y z
N MET A 1 -23.56 -11.08 16.72
CA MET A 1 -23.22 -9.77 17.32
C MET A 1 -22.43 -8.98 16.30
N THR A 2 -22.78 -7.70 16.09
CA THR A 2 -21.99 -6.79 15.26
C THR A 2 -20.64 -6.52 15.94
N PRO A 3 -19.49 -6.58 15.26
CA PRO A 3 -18.20 -6.29 15.89
C PRO A 3 -18.18 -4.87 16.45
N SER A 4 -17.30 -4.59 17.40
CA SER A 4 -17.04 -3.19 17.78
C SER A 4 -16.23 -2.49 16.68
N PRO A 5 -16.32 -1.16 16.54
CA PRO A 5 -15.56 -0.41 15.54
C PRO A 5 -14.06 -0.71 15.57
N GLN A 6 -13.44 -0.75 16.76
CA GLN A 6 -12.01 -1.02 16.93
C GLN A 6 -11.58 -2.42 16.51
N LYS A 7 -12.50 -3.40 16.50
CA LYS A 7 -12.20 -4.75 16.00
C LYS A 7 -12.29 -4.83 14.48
N LEU A 8 -13.13 -4.01 13.86
CA LEU A 8 -13.38 -4.03 12.42
C LEU A 8 -12.51 -3.05 11.63
N LEU A 9 -12.13 -1.93 12.25
CA LEU A 9 -11.56 -0.78 11.58
C LEU A 9 -10.26 -0.34 12.26
N GLU A 10 -9.15 -0.54 11.54
CA GLU A 10 -7.83 -0.10 11.96
C GLU A 10 -7.48 1.24 11.31
N TYR A 11 -7.03 2.21 12.10
CA TYR A 11 -6.54 3.49 11.57
C TYR A 11 -5.02 3.45 11.42
N HIS A 12 -4.52 3.70 10.22
CA HIS A 12 -3.10 3.85 9.96
C HIS A 12 -2.73 5.34 9.84
N PRO A 13 -2.09 5.93 10.86
CA PRO A 13 -1.86 7.37 10.92
C PRO A 13 -0.90 7.89 9.84
N GLU A 14 0.09 7.10 9.43
CA GLU A 14 1.11 7.48 8.44
C GLU A 14 0.48 7.76 7.07
N TYR A 15 -0.57 7.01 6.75
CA TYR A 15 -1.29 7.11 5.47
C TYR A 15 -2.64 7.82 5.63
N ARG A 16 -3.06 8.09 6.87
CA ARG A 16 -4.39 8.60 7.26
C ARG A 16 -5.52 7.80 6.60
N VAL A 17 -5.42 6.48 6.64
CA VAL A 17 -6.44 5.57 6.09
C VAL A 17 -7.08 4.71 7.15
N LEU A 18 -8.28 4.24 6.86
CA LEU A 18 -9.01 3.29 7.68
C LEU A 18 -9.10 1.94 6.97
N VAL A 19 -8.40 0.94 7.46
CA VAL A 19 -8.41 -0.43 6.91
C VAL A 19 -9.51 -1.25 7.58
N CYS A 20 -10.36 -1.89 6.78
CA CYS A 20 -11.24 -2.92 7.29
C CYS A 20 -10.44 -4.20 7.53
N THR A 21 -10.35 -4.65 8.77
CA THR A 21 -9.55 -5.81 9.15
C THR A 21 -10.10 -7.13 8.60
N GLN A 22 -11.42 -7.21 8.40
CA GLN A 22 -12.09 -8.38 7.83
C GLN A 22 -12.02 -8.41 6.30
N CYS A 23 -12.10 -7.26 5.64
CA CYS A 23 -12.05 -7.19 4.19
C CYS A 23 -10.64 -7.01 3.63
N GLN A 24 -9.71 -6.57 4.48
CA GLN A 24 -8.30 -6.38 4.18
C GLN A 24 -8.08 -5.40 3.01
N TYR A 25 -8.71 -4.23 3.12
CA TYR A 25 -8.49 -3.06 2.27
C TYR A 25 -8.91 -1.78 2.99
N ALA A 26 -8.32 -0.65 2.59
CA ALA A 26 -8.68 0.68 3.05
C ALA A 26 -10.04 1.11 2.50
N ILE A 27 -10.89 1.65 3.37
CA ILE A 27 -12.19 2.18 3.01
C ILE A 27 -12.05 3.67 2.71
N GLN A 28 -12.56 4.10 1.55
CA GLN A 28 -12.58 5.53 1.22
C GLN A 28 -13.48 6.28 2.21
N PRO A 29 -13.14 7.53 2.59
CA PRO A 29 -13.92 8.29 3.59
C PRO A 29 -15.41 8.35 3.25
N ARG A 30 -15.74 8.66 1.98
CA ARG A 30 -17.11 8.76 1.47
C ARG A 30 -17.85 7.41 1.39
N ALA A 31 -17.11 6.30 1.43
CA ALA A 31 -17.65 4.96 1.27
C ALA A 31 -17.88 4.22 2.59
N ILE A 32 -17.45 4.75 3.75
CA ILE A 32 -17.55 4.07 5.05
C ILE A 32 -18.98 3.58 5.34
N ASN A 33 -19.97 4.47 5.25
CA ASN A 33 -21.36 4.12 5.51
C ASN A 33 -21.91 3.04 4.56
N ARG A 34 -21.50 3.10 3.29
CA ARG A 34 -21.89 2.12 2.27
C ARG A 34 -21.22 0.77 2.53
N HIS A 35 -19.93 0.77 2.83
CA HIS A 35 -19.17 -0.43 3.18
C HIS A 35 -19.78 -1.15 4.39
N LEU A 36 -20.04 -0.42 5.47
CA LEU A 36 -20.69 -0.96 6.68
C LEU A 36 -22.07 -1.58 6.35
N LYS A 37 -22.87 -0.91 5.51
CA LYS A 37 -24.18 -1.41 5.08
C LYS A 37 -24.08 -2.67 4.25
N ASP A 38 -23.34 -2.60 3.15
CA ASP A 38 -23.50 -3.53 2.05
C ASP A 38 -22.67 -4.79 2.27
N ILE A 39 -21.50 -4.62 2.89
CA ILE A 39 -20.54 -5.70 3.17
C ILE A 39 -20.81 -6.32 4.54
N HIS A 40 -20.93 -5.51 5.60
CA HIS A 40 -21.05 -6.01 6.97
C HIS A 40 -22.49 -6.03 7.51
N LYS A 41 -23.49 -5.62 6.72
CA LYS A 41 -24.92 -5.57 7.11
C LYS A 41 -25.16 -4.76 8.39
N ILE A 42 -24.35 -3.74 8.63
CA ILE A 42 -24.50 -2.80 9.74
C ILE A 42 -25.42 -1.68 9.27
N TYR A 43 -26.68 -1.77 9.65
CA TYR A 43 -27.72 -0.82 9.26
C TYR A 43 -27.69 0.45 10.10
N ARG A 44 -28.43 1.48 9.68
CA ARG A 44 -28.41 2.84 10.23
C ARG A 44 -28.49 2.89 11.76
N SER A 45 -29.36 2.08 12.36
CA SER A 45 -29.57 2.00 13.82
C SER A 45 -28.33 1.56 14.60
N ALA A 46 -27.44 0.76 13.98
CA ALA A 46 -26.24 0.22 14.61
C ALA A 46 -24.94 0.97 14.23
N ARG A 47 -25.02 2.02 13.40
CA ARG A 47 -23.82 2.73 12.89
C ARG A 47 -23.26 3.79 13.82
N HIS A 48 -24.03 4.28 14.78
CA HIS A 48 -23.59 5.39 15.62
C HIS A 48 -22.18 5.18 16.24
N PRO A 49 -21.85 4.01 16.81
CA PRO A 49 -20.49 3.76 17.33
C PRO A 49 -19.40 3.86 16.27
N TYR A 50 -19.68 3.42 15.04
CA TYR A 50 -18.75 3.45 13.92
C TYR A 50 -18.52 4.88 13.43
N THR A 51 -19.58 5.64 13.22
CA THR A 51 -19.47 7.05 12.80
C THR A 51 -18.70 7.86 13.84
N THR A 52 -18.99 7.67 15.13
CA THR A 52 -18.29 8.34 16.24
C THR A 52 -16.82 7.92 16.30
N TYR A 53 -16.49 6.67 16.02
CA TYR A 53 -15.11 6.20 15.94
C TYR A 53 -14.36 6.85 14.78
N THR A 54 -14.94 6.84 13.58
CA THR A 54 -14.27 7.34 12.36
C THR A 54 -14.15 8.85 12.31
N ALA A 55 -15.08 9.59 12.94
CA ALA A 55 -15.06 11.05 12.97
C ALA A 55 -13.85 11.64 13.71
N LYS A 56 -13.10 10.83 14.47
CA LYS A 56 -11.88 11.24 15.18
C LYS A 56 -10.68 11.43 14.24
N TYR A 57 -10.76 10.93 13.02
CA TYR A 57 -9.61 10.85 12.11
C TYR A 57 -9.81 11.74 10.88
N ASN A 58 -8.74 12.44 10.49
CA ASN A 58 -8.69 13.23 9.25
C ASN A 58 -8.21 12.37 8.09
N LEU A 59 -9.12 11.57 7.52
CA LEU A 59 -8.80 10.57 6.51
C LEU A 59 -8.42 11.19 5.15
N CYS A 60 -7.42 10.63 4.47
CA CYS A 60 -7.04 11.02 3.11
C CYS A 60 -8.03 10.50 2.06
N GLU A 61 -8.15 11.24 0.96
CA GLU A 61 -8.80 10.73 -0.25
C GLU A 61 -7.84 9.78 -1.00
N PRO A 62 -8.35 8.81 -1.78
CA PRO A 62 -7.52 7.74 -2.37
C PRO A 62 -6.35 8.23 -3.22
N GLY A 63 -6.53 9.32 -3.97
CA GLY A 63 -5.48 9.87 -4.82
C GLY A 63 -4.26 10.36 -4.04
N ASP A 64 -4.45 10.84 -2.81
CA ASP A 64 -3.36 11.30 -1.95
C ASP A 64 -2.66 10.12 -1.28
N VAL A 65 -3.42 9.09 -0.88
CA VAL A 65 -2.88 7.85 -0.31
C VAL A 65 -1.97 7.13 -1.30
N ILE A 66 -2.41 7.05 -2.57
CA ILE A 66 -1.65 6.36 -3.63
C ILE A 66 -0.30 7.05 -3.90
N LYS A 67 -0.23 8.37 -3.73
CA LYS A 67 1.00 9.15 -3.90
C LYS A 67 1.86 9.20 -2.63
N ALA A 68 1.34 8.72 -1.51
CA ALA A 68 2.07 8.74 -0.26
C ALA A 68 3.24 7.77 -0.31
N ARG A 69 4.41 8.20 0.17
CA ARG A 69 5.55 7.32 0.34
C ARG A 69 5.21 6.23 1.35
N VAL A 70 5.42 4.97 0.96
CA VAL A 70 5.30 3.83 1.88
C VAL A 70 6.53 3.78 2.77
N VAL A 71 6.32 4.04 4.06
CA VAL A 71 7.37 4.08 5.08
C VAL A 71 7.50 2.78 5.86
N HIS A 72 6.43 1.98 5.89
CA HIS A 72 6.37 0.69 6.56
C HIS A 72 5.77 -0.35 5.61
N PHE A 73 6.50 -1.46 5.44
CA PHE A 73 6.06 -2.61 4.68
C PHE A 73 6.39 -3.90 5.46
N PRO A 74 5.45 -4.83 5.65
CA PRO A 74 4.05 -4.74 5.23
C PRO A 74 3.23 -3.79 6.12
N VAL A 75 2.26 -3.09 5.52
CA VAL A 75 1.21 -2.38 6.24
C VAL A 75 0.28 -3.42 6.89
N PRO A 76 0.04 -3.37 8.22
CA PRO A 76 -0.80 -4.33 8.91
C PRO A 76 -2.22 -4.43 8.32
N PHE A 77 -2.83 -5.61 8.45
CA PHE A 77 -4.19 -5.94 7.97
C PHE A 77 -4.42 -5.84 6.45
N LEU A 78 -3.43 -5.45 5.66
CA LEU A 78 -3.44 -5.59 4.20
C LEU A 78 -2.79 -6.92 3.80
N PRO A 79 -3.32 -7.60 2.76
CA PRO A 79 -2.74 -8.85 2.29
C PRO A 79 -1.45 -8.56 1.51
N VAL A 80 -0.45 -9.41 1.68
CA VAL A 80 0.77 -9.43 0.85
C VAL A 80 0.53 -10.38 -0.32
N PHE A 81 0.82 -9.91 -1.54
CA PHE A 81 0.72 -10.68 -2.77
C PHE A 81 2.10 -10.97 -3.33
N ASP A 82 2.29 -12.16 -3.88
CA ASP A 82 3.45 -12.46 -4.73
C ASP A 82 3.23 -11.80 -6.09
N GLY A 83 3.98 -10.74 -6.36
CA GLY A 83 3.88 -9.97 -7.59
C GLY A 83 5.22 -9.78 -8.27
N LEU A 84 5.25 -8.82 -9.19
CA LEU A 84 6.34 -8.56 -10.11
C LEU A 84 6.63 -7.05 -10.12
N ARG A 85 7.92 -6.71 -10.17
CA ARG A 85 8.44 -5.35 -10.34
C ARG A 85 9.16 -5.26 -11.67
N CYS A 86 8.83 -4.25 -12.46
CA CYS A 86 9.56 -3.92 -13.69
C CYS A 86 11.01 -3.52 -13.38
N LEU A 87 11.95 -3.92 -14.23
CA LEU A 87 13.38 -3.58 -14.09
C LEU A 87 13.85 -2.53 -15.11
N ASP A 88 12.95 -1.99 -15.95
CA ASP A 88 13.30 -0.90 -16.85
C ASP A 88 13.68 0.37 -16.06
N THR A 89 14.57 1.17 -16.63
CA THR A 89 15.10 2.36 -15.95
C THR A 89 13.98 3.38 -15.73
N ASP A 90 13.89 3.95 -14.53
CA ASP A 90 12.85 4.90 -14.12
C ASP A 90 11.41 4.37 -14.15
N CYS A 91 11.20 3.04 -14.23
CA CYS A 91 9.87 2.43 -14.23
C CYS A 91 9.52 1.82 -12.86
N GLU A 92 8.53 2.40 -12.18
CA GLU A 92 8.05 1.91 -10.89
C GLU A 92 6.86 0.92 -11.01
N TYR A 93 6.64 0.36 -12.20
CA TYR A 93 5.45 -0.47 -12.43
C TYR A 93 5.48 -1.79 -11.65
N LEU A 94 4.38 -2.05 -10.96
CA LEU A 94 4.15 -3.24 -10.15
C LEU A 94 2.86 -3.93 -10.59
N CYS A 95 2.88 -5.25 -10.69
CA CYS A 95 1.66 -6.02 -10.95
C CYS A 95 1.75 -7.46 -10.42
N ILE A 96 0.61 -8.14 -10.32
CA ILE A 96 0.53 -9.51 -9.77
C ILE A 96 0.59 -10.63 -10.83
N SER A 97 0.76 -10.31 -12.11
CA SER A 97 0.76 -11.36 -13.14
C SER A 97 1.69 -11.08 -14.31
N ILE A 98 2.33 -12.15 -14.77
CA ILE A 98 3.25 -12.13 -15.91
C ILE A 98 2.57 -11.53 -17.15
N LYS A 99 1.32 -11.91 -17.43
CA LYS A 99 0.56 -11.38 -18.57
C LYS A 99 0.42 -9.85 -18.52
N ARG A 100 0.21 -9.27 -17.33
CA ARG A 100 0.13 -7.81 -17.17
C ARG A 100 1.49 -7.17 -17.36
N MET A 101 2.55 -7.80 -16.85
CA MET A 101 3.91 -7.31 -17.01
C MET A 101 4.36 -7.32 -18.48
N GLN A 102 4.12 -8.41 -19.20
CA GLN A 102 4.40 -8.51 -20.65
C GLN A 102 3.64 -7.44 -21.46
N LYS A 103 2.36 -7.21 -21.12
CA LYS A 103 1.57 -6.16 -21.76
C LYS A 103 2.14 -4.77 -21.47
N HIS A 104 2.50 -4.51 -20.22
CA HIS A 104 3.11 -3.27 -19.78
C HIS A 104 4.43 -3.01 -20.53
N TRP A 105 5.29 -4.02 -20.66
CA TRP A 105 6.53 -3.91 -21.42
C TRP A 105 6.29 -3.50 -22.88
N LEU A 106 5.34 -4.16 -23.54
CA LEU A 106 5.02 -3.83 -24.92
C LEU A 106 4.44 -2.41 -25.06
N SER A 107 3.63 -1.94 -24.10
CA SER A 107 2.96 -0.64 -24.19
C SER A 107 3.82 0.54 -23.74
N GLU A 108 4.58 0.38 -22.66
CA GLU A 108 5.35 1.47 -22.05
C GLU A 108 6.83 1.47 -22.48
N HIS A 109 7.40 0.30 -22.79
CA HIS A 109 8.81 0.15 -23.17
C HIS A 109 8.99 -0.21 -24.66
N GLY A 110 7.90 -0.40 -25.40
CA GLY A 110 7.91 -0.61 -26.86
C GLY A 110 8.46 -1.96 -27.32
N GLN A 111 8.74 -2.89 -26.39
CA GLN A 111 9.29 -4.20 -26.70
C GLN A 111 8.70 -5.30 -25.82
N HIS A 112 8.84 -6.56 -26.24
CA HIS A 112 8.47 -7.69 -25.41
C HIS A 112 9.48 -7.84 -24.25
N GLY A 113 8.97 -7.95 -23.03
CA GLY A 113 9.80 -8.30 -21.89
C GLY A 113 9.79 -9.80 -21.60
N TYR A 114 10.83 -10.26 -20.90
CA TYR A 114 11.12 -11.65 -20.57
C TYR A 114 11.25 -11.84 -19.05
N ALA A 115 10.81 -13.01 -18.59
CA ALA A 115 10.89 -13.37 -17.18
C ALA A 115 12.34 -13.40 -16.68
N ASP A 116 12.55 -12.94 -15.45
CA ASP A 116 13.83 -12.91 -14.72
C ASP A 116 14.93 -12.03 -15.36
N VAL A 117 14.61 -11.30 -16.42
CA VAL A 117 15.49 -10.31 -17.06
C VAL A 117 14.90 -8.91 -16.93
N ASP A 118 13.63 -8.78 -17.31
CA ASP A 118 12.94 -7.50 -17.47
C ASP A 118 12.01 -7.17 -16.29
N TRP A 119 11.81 -8.14 -15.41
CA TRP A 119 11.14 -7.99 -14.13
C TRP A 119 11.63 -9.02 -13.12
N THR A 120 11.42 -8.73 -11.84
CA THR A 120 11.74 -9.62 -10.72
C THR A 120 10.53 -9.83 -9.82
N PRO A 121 10.40 -10.97 -9.12
CA PRO A 121 9.41 -11.14 -8.07
C PRO A 121 9.53 -10.06 -6.99
N ALA A 122 8.40 -9.57 -6.48
CA ALA A 122 8.34 -8.61 -5.40
C ALA A 122 7.09 -8.81 -4.52
N PRO A 123 7.20 -8.68 -3.19
CA PRO A 123 6.02 -8.69 -2.32
C PRO A 123 5.26 -7.38 -2.52
N LEU A 124 3.98 -7.47 -2.84
CA LEU A 124 3.13 -6.31 -3.13
C LEU A 124 1.99 -6.18 -2.11
N GLN A 125 1.59 -4.95 -1.83
CA GLN A 125 0.34 -4.64 -1.14
C GLN A 125 -0.42 -3.55 -1.91
N THR A 126 -1.69 -3.36 -1.60
CA THR A 126 -2.50 -2.24 -2.12
C THR A 126 -3.48 -1.79 -1.04
N PHE A 127 -3.70 -0.48 -0.92
CA PHE A 127 -4.72 0.07 -0.04
C PHE A 127 -6.12 -0.18 -0.59
N PHE A 128 -6.32 -0.03 -1.90
CA PHE A 128 -7.64 -0.07 -2.52
C PHE A 128 -7.77 -1.20 -3.55
N ARG A 129 -9.01 -1.49 -3.93
CA ARG A 129 -9.37 -2.50 -4.94
C ARG A 129 -10.15 -1.86 -6.09
N GLY A 130 -10.37 -2.62 -7.16
CA GLY A 130 -11.11 -2.18 -8.34
C GLY A 130 -10.34 -1.09 -9.10
N ASN A 131 -11.04 -0.03 -9.51
CA ASN A 131 -10.45 1.04 -10.33
C ASN A 131 -9.42 1.92 -9.60
N LEU A 132 -9.29 1.78 -8.28
CA LEU A 132 -8.29 2.48 -7.45
C LEU A 132 -7.12 1.58 -7.05
N LEU A 133 -7.04 0.38 -7.63
CA LEU A 133 -5.97 -0.56 -7.34
C LEU A 133 -4.63 0.04 -7.80
N HIS A 134 -3.72 0.17 -6.84
CA HIS A 134 -2.37 0.64 -7.07
C HIS A 134 -1.45 -0.13 -6.11
N TYR A 135 -0.56 -0.93 -6.68
CA TYR A 135 0.36 -1.73 -5.90
C TYR A 135 1.52 -0.87 -5.40
N PHE A 136 2.00 -1.23 -4.22
CA PHE A 136 3.25 -0.74 -3.68
C PHE A 136 4.01 -1.91 -3.04
N THR A 137 5.29 -1.69 -2.79
CA THR A 137 6.21 -2.66 -2.20
C THR A 137 7.18 -1.92 -1.27
N SER A 138 8.04 -2.64 -0.54
CA SER A 138 9.12 -1.98 0.18
C SER A 138 10.02 -1.25 -0.81
N ILE A 139 10.21 0.05 -0.61
CA ILE A 139 11.29 0.77 -1.29
C ILE A 139 12.58 0.12 -0.78
N ASP A 140 13.34 -0.49 -1.68
CA ASP A 140 14.70 -0.90 -1.35
C ASP A 140 15.44 0.39 -1.01
N ARG A 141 15.62 0.65 0.28
CA ARG A 141 16.67 1.56 0.71
C ARG A 141 17.97 0.82 0.38
N THR A 142 18.39 0.88 -0.88
CA THR A 142 19.83 0.96 -1.11
C THR A 142 20.22 2.28 -0.49
N GLU A 143 20.57 2.25 0.80
CA GLU A 143 21.34 3.32 1.41
C GLU A 143 22.59 3.44 0.54
N ILE A 144 22.60 4.43 -0.34
CA ILE A 144 23.82 4.90 -0.96
C ILE A 144 24.66 5.36 0.23
N GLY A 145 25.67 4.56 0.58
CA GLY A 145 26.71 4.95 1.51
C GLY A 145 27.48 6.13 0.92
N VAL A 146 26.93 7.34 1.05
CA VAL A 146 27.63 8.58 0.75
C VAL A 146 28.45 8.95 1.98
N GLY A 147 29.75 8.64 1.87
CA GLY A 147 30.96 9.24 2.46
C GLY A 147 30.87 10.24 3.63
N ILE A 148 31.75 10.15 4.65
CA ILE A 148 33.12 10.77 4.76
C ILE A 148 33.19 11.43 6.19
N PRO A 149 34.33 11.70 6.89
CA PRO A 149 35.76 11.75 6.50
C PRO A 149 36.77 11.00 7.40
N THR A 150 37.99 10.92 6.88
CA THR A 150 39.25 10.75 7.61
C THR A 150 39.45 11.83 8.67
N ASN A 151 39.83 11.42 9.89
CA ASN A 151 40.69 12.22 10.77
C ASN A 151 41.51 11.30 11.69
N HIS A 152 42.82 11.29 11.45
CA HIS A 152 43.86 10.98 12.45
C HIS A 152 43.95 12.18 13.42
N PRO A 153 44.41 12.03 14.69
CA PRO A 153 45.84 11.75 14.94
C PRO A 153 46.19 10.92 16.20
N MET A 154 47.41 10.34 16.16
CA MET A 154 48.40 10.11 17.23
C MET A 154 47.92 9.81 18.66
N TYR A 155 48.27 8.63 19.18
CA TYR A 155 48.89 8.50 20.51
C TYR A 155 50.00 7.46 20.49
N LEU A 156 51.17 7.91 20.98
CA LEU A 156 52.36 7.13 21.31
C LEU A 156 52.08 6.19 22.49
N ALA A 157 52.66 4.98 22.41
CA ALA A 157 53.40 4.35 23.51
C ALA A 157 54.38 3.33 22.89
#